data_AF-A0A924KWK6-F1
#
_entry.id   AF-A0A924KWK6-F1
#
_cell.length_a   1.000
_cell.length_b   1.000
_cell.length_c   1.000
_cell.angle_alpha   90.00
_cell.angle_beta   90.00
_cell.angle_gamma   90.00
#
_symmetry.space_group_name_H-M   'P 1'
#
loop_
_entity.id
_entity.type
_entity.pdbx_description
1 polymer ?
#
loop_
_entity_poly.entity_id
_entity_poly.type
_entity_poly.pdbx_seq_one_letter_code
_entity_poly.pdbx_strand_id
1 'polypeptide(L)'
;MATPSAAAPTLNADFDRFIKWFGGEWNNNEQVWQQQIDIKTKPADEKIAHIHHIFAPVVAPNIGKHVYYVQQSLDGDLTKSYRQRVYRMTPDERANAVKLEIFNLPDDKLYFDAHKNPQLFANLNVSQLRATPGCEVYW
;
A
#
# COMPACT_ATOMS: atom_id res chain seq x y z
N MET A 1 -22.51 -38.64 -0.89
CA MET A 1 -22.45 -37.64 -1.98
C MET A 1 -21.29 -36.72 -1.65
N ALA A 2 -20.26 -36.65 -2.49
CA ALA A 2 -19.15 -35.72 -2.31
C ALA A 2 -19.57 -34.35 -2.86
N THR A 3 -19.45 -33.31 -2.03
CA THR A 3 -19.63 -31.92 -2.44
C THR A 3 -18.57 -31.57 -3.50
N PRO A 4 -18.90 -30.89 -4.61
CA PRO A 4 -17.88 -30.43 -5.54
C PRO A 4 -16.98 -29.45 -4.80
N SER A 5 -15.68 -29.74 -4.74
CA SER A 5 -14.68 -28.75 -4.32
C SER A 5 -14.70 -27.63 -5.38
N ALA A 6 -14.92 -26.39 -4.96
CA ALA A 6 -14.80 -25.25 -5.86
C ALA A 6 -13.38 -25.24 -6.43
N ALA A 7 -13.25 -25.12 -7.75
CA ALA A 7 -11.94 -24.96 -8.38
C ALA A 7 -11.22 -23.77 -7.75
N ALA A 8 -9.95 -23.94 -7.41
CA ALA A 8 -9.14 -22.85 -6.86
C ALA A 8 -9.14 -21.67 -7.86
N PRO A 9 -9.29 -20.42 -7.37
CA PRO A 9 -9.22 -19.25 -8.24
C PRO A 9 -7.87 -19.20 -8.99
N THR A 10 -7.89 -18.66 -10.20
CA THR A 10 -6.68 -18.43 -10.99
C THR A 10 -5.97 -17.18 -10.51
N LEU A 11 -4.67 -17.05 -10.79
CA LEU A 11 -3.88 -15.85 -10.44
C LEU A 11 -4.58 -14.54 -10.84
N ASN A 12 -5.16 -14.48 -12.04
CA ASN A 12 -5.86 -13.27 -12.48
C ASN A 12 -7.14 -12.98 -11.68
N ALA A 13 -7.90 -14.02 -11.30
CA ALA A 13 -9.08 -13.85 -10.47
C ALA A 13 -8.72 -13.40 -9.04
N ASP A 14 -7.63 -13.93 -8.49
CA ASP A 14 -7.12 -13.50 -7.18
C ASP A 14 -6.53 -12.10 -7.24
N PHE A 15 -5.79 -11.75 -8.31
CA PHE A 15 -5.29 -10.40 -8.55
C PHE A 15 -6.44 -9.39 -8.62
N ASP A 16 -7.48 -9.67 -9.41
CA ASP A 16 -8.66 -8.82 -9.55
C ASP A 16 -9.40 -8.62 -8.21
N ARG A 17 -9.42 -9.64 -7.35
CA ARG A 17 -9.96 -9.53 -6.00
C ARG A 17 -9.05 -8.69 -5.10
N PHE A 18 -7.74 -8.94 -5.15
CA PHE A 18 -6.75 -8.27 -4.33
C PHE A 18 -6.77 -6.76 -4.55
N ILE A 19 -6.74 -6.30 -5.79
CA ILE A 19 -6.74 -4.86 -6.11
C ILE A 19 -8.04 -4.15 -5.70
N LYS A 20 -9.17 -4.88 -5.61
CA LYS A 20 -10.45 -4.35 -5.09
C LYS A 20 -10.41 -4.14 -3.59
N TRP A 21 -9.64 -4.94 -2.86
CA TRP A 21 -9.51 -4.83 -1.41
C TRP A 21 -8.39 -3.88 -0.98
N PHE A 22 -7.36 -3.74 -1.81
CA PHE A 22 -6.14 -3.03 -1.40
C PHE A 22 -6.35 -1.52 -1.20
N GLY A 23 -7.13 -0.89 -2.08
CA GLY A 23 -7.38 0.55 -2.04
C GLY A 23 -8.24 0.94 -0.85
N GLY A 24 -7.82 1.96 -0.09
CA GLY A 24 -8.58 2.45 1.05
C GLY A 24 -7.77 3.26 2.04
N GLU A 25 -8.44 3.64 3.13
CA GLU A 25 -7.88 4.30 4.31
C GLU A 25 -7.87 3.29 5.45
N TRP A 26 -6.72 3.11 6.09
CA TRP A 26 -6.50 2.06 7.08
C TRP A 26 -5.79 2.63 8.30
N ASN A 27 -6.24 2.22 9.47
CA ASN A 27 -5.72 2.72 10.73
C ASN A 27 -5.60 1.58 11.73
N ASN A 28 -4.48 1.49 12.44
CA ASN A 28 -4.27 0.46 13.47
C ASN A 28 -4.80 0.86 14.86
N ASN A 29 -5.82 1.74 14.93
CA ASN A 29 -6.41 2.27 16.15
C ASN A 29 -6.73 1.18 17.17
N GLU A 30 -7.45 0.13 16.76
CA GLU A 30 -7.84 -0.97 17.66
C GLU A 30 -6.62 -1.69 18.25
N GLN A 31 -5.56 -1.84 17.47
CA GLN A 31 -4.32 -2.46 17.93
C GLN A 31 -3.67 -1.60 19.04
N VAL A 32 -3.59 -0.28 18.81
CA VAL A 32 -3.02 0.69 19.75
C VAL A 32 -3.86 0.76 21.02
N TRP A 33 -5.18 0.85 20.88
CA TRP A 33 -6.12 0.89 21.99
C TRP A 33 -6.03 -0.37 22.85
N GLN A 34 -6.03 -1.56 22.23
CA GLN A 34 -5.93 -2.82 22.96
C GLN A 34 -4.59 -2.94 23.70
N GLN A 35 -3.48 -2.51 23.09
CA GLN A 35 -2.18 -2.52 23.76
C GLN A 35 -2.17 -1.64 25.04
N GLN A 36 -2.87 -0.49 25.03
CA GLN A 36 -2.98 0.38 26.20
C GLN A 36 -3.75 -0.28 27.36
N ILE A 37 -4.70 -1.18 27.06
CA ILE A 37 -5.46 -1.94 28.05
C ILE A 37 -4.61 -3.09 28.60
N ASP A 38 -4.07 -3.90 27.69
CA ASP A 38 -3.39 -5.14 28.03
C ASP A 38 -2.09 -4.89 28.79
N ILE A 39 -1.41 -3.77 28.50
CA ILE A 39 -0.04 -3.56 28.94
C ILE A 39 0.22 -2.11 29.33
N LYS A 40 -0.20 -1.75 30.55
CA LYS A 40 -0.04 -0.41 31.12
C LYS A 40 1.42 0.04 31.29
N THR A 41 2.38 -0.90 31.31
CA THR A 41 3.78 -0.65 31.74
C THR A 41 4.82 -1.06 30.71
N LYS A 42 4.47 -1.23 29.41
CA LYS A 42 5.51 -1.48 28.40
C LYS A 42 6.53 -0.34 28.34
N PRO A 43 7.84 -0.66 28.26
CA PRO A 43 8.85 0.26 27.78
C PRO A 43 8.43 0.92 26.46
N ALA A 44 8.84 2.18 26.26
CA ALA A 44 8.37 2.98 25.13
C ALA A 44 8.75 2.39 23.76
N ASP A 45 9.87 1.68 23.68
CA ASP A 45 10.38 0.97 22.50
C ASP A 45 9.60 -0.29 22.14
N GLU A 46 8.78 -0.81 23.06
CA GLU A 46 7.89 -1.93 22.79
C GLU A 46 6.44 -1.50 22.45
N LYS A 47 6.17 -0.18 22.47
CA LYS A 47 4.88 0.35 22.07
C LYS A 47 4.77 0.35 20.56
N ILE A 48 3.63 -0.11 20.06
CA ILE A 48 3.34 0.01 18.63
C ILE A 48 3.03 1.46 18.30
N ALA A 49 3.57 1.94 17.18
CA ALA A 49 3.19 3.25 16.68
C ALA A 49 1.74 3.24 16.21
N HIS A 50 1.02 4.33 16.45
CA HIS A 50 -0.29 4.57 15.85
C HIS A 50 -0.08 5.09 14.43
N ILE A 51 -0.39 4.26 13.45
CA ILE A 51 -0.12 4.53 12.05
C ILE A 51 -1.44 4.61 11.27
N HIS A 52 -1.52 5.62 10.42
CA HIS A 52 -2.62 5.84 9.49
C HIS A 52 -2.10 5.74 8.05
N HIS A 53 -2.64 4.83 7.26
CA HIS A 53 -2.32 4.64 5.84
C HIS A 53 -3.45 5.09 4.92
N ILE A 54 -3.08 5.77 3.85
CA ILE A 54 -3.90 5.94 2.65
C ILE A 54 -3.24 5.13 1.53
N PHE A 55 -3.98 4.19 0.93
CA PHE A 55 -3.64 3.53 -0.33
C PHE A 55 -4.64 3.99 -1.39
N ALA A 56 -4.34 5.10 -2.05
CA ALA A 56 -5.24 5.70 -3.02
C ALA A 56 -4.92 5.19 -4.42
N PRO A 57 -5.86 4.56 -5.16
CA PRO A 57 -5.65 4.25 -6.56
C PRO A 57 -5.48 5.55 -7.35
N VAL A 58 -4.49 5.60 -8.24
CA VAL A 58 -4.19 6.77 -9.07
C VAL A 58 -4.03 6.38 -10.53
N VAL A 59 -4.44 7.27 -11.43
CA VAL A 59 -4.26 7.09 -12.87
C VAL A 59 -2.86 7.58 -13.24
N ALA A 60 -1.95 6.63 -13.46
CA ALA A 60 -0.54 6.90 -13.78
C ALA A 60 -0.08 6.05 -14.98
N PRO A 61 -0.51 6.40 -16.21
CA PRO A 61 -0.36 5.55 -17.39
C PRO A 61 1.11 5.24 -17.73
N ASN A 62 2.03 6.15 -17.40
CA ASN A 62 3.47 5.97 -17.64
C ASN A 62 4.19 5.14 -16.55
N ILE A 63 3.45 4.66 -15.55
CA ILE A 63 3.96 3.81 -14.46
C ILE A 63 3.39 2.40 -14.59
N GLY A 64 2.07 2.28 -14.72
CA GLY A 64 1.38 0.99 -14.83
C GLY A 64 -0.13 1.10 -14.79
N LYS A 65 -0.81 -0.04 -14.95
CA LYS A 65 -2.27 -0.13 -14.97
C LYS A 65 -2.89 -0.04 -13.57
N HIS A 66 -2.26 -0.67 -12.58
CA HIS A 66 -2.72 -0.70 -11.19
C HIS A 66 -1.67 -0.03 -10.32
N VAL A 67 -1.89 1.26 -10.05
CA VAL A 67 -0.95 2.12 -9.34
C VAL A 67 -1.65 2.74 -8.15
N TYR A 68 -0.96 2.77 -7.02
CA TYR A 68 -1.45 3.39 -5.79
C TYR A 68 -0.45 4.43 -5.31
N TYR A 69 -0.96 5.61 -4.96
CA TYR A 69 -0.25 6.52 -4.08
C TYR A 69 -0.43 6.05 -2.64
N VAL A 70 0.67 6.01 -1.89
CA VAL A 70 0.69 5.57 -0.50
C VAL A 70 1.16 6.72 0.37
N GLN A 71 0.41 7.02 1.43
CA GLN A 71 0.80 7.95 2.48
C GLN A 71 0.65 7.28 3.84
N GLN A 72 1.73 7.28 4.62
CA GLN A 72 1.74 6.75 5.98
C GLN A 72 2.02 7.90 6.96
N SER A 73 1.18 8.00 7.98
CA SER A 73 1.24 9.09 8.97
C SER A 73 1.27 8.54 10.39
N LEU A 74 1.86 9.29 11.30
CA LEU A 74 2.00 8.92 12.72
C LEU A 74 0.88 9.50 13.59
N ASP A 75 0.73 8.94 14.79
CA ASP A 75 -0.19 9.39 15.85
C ASP A 75 -1.67 9.44 15.44
N GLY A 76 -2.04 8.68 14.41
CA GLY A 76 -3.37 8.78 13.80
C GLY A 76 -3.65 10.11 13.07
N ASP A 77 -2.66 10.99 12.96
CA ASP A 77 -2.75 12.34 12.38
C ASP A 77 -2.22 12.33 10.94
N LEU A 78 -3.13 12.50 9.97
CA LEU A 78 -2.79 12.52 8.54
C LEU A 78 -1.84 13.64 8.13
N THR A 79 -1.69 14.69 8.94
CA THR A 79 -0.74 15.78 8.68
C THR A 79 0.70 15.39 9.01
N LYS A 80 0.91 14.37 9.85
CA LYS A 80 2.23 13.85 10.25
C LYS A 80 2.70 12.74 9.33
N SER A 81 2.66 12.99 8.02
CA SER A 81 3.18 12.04 7.02
C SER A 81 4.68 11.85 7.20
N TYR A 82 5.11 10.59 7.40
CA TYR A 82 6.52 10.23 7.53
C TYR A 82 7.03 9.40 6.35
N ARG A 83 6.11 8.86 5.53
CA ARG A 83 6.47 8.08 4.34
C ARG A 83 5.43 8.22 3.25
N GLN A 84 5.91 8.44 2.03
CA GLN A 84 5.10 8.41 0.82
C GLN A 84 5.72 7.50 -0.23
N ARG A 85 4.91 6.72 -0.95
CA ARG A 85 5.39 5.80 -1.99
C ARG A 85 4.42 5.78 -3.17
N VAL A 86 4.93 5.29 -4.30
CA VAL A 86 4.11 4.81 -5.41
C VAL A 86 4.24 3.30 -5.46
N TYR A 87 3.12 2.60 -5.45
CA TYR A 87 3.04 1.15 -5.54
C TYR A 87 2.51 0.76 -6.91
N ARG A 88 3.19 -0.15 -7.61
CA ARG A 88 2.69 -0.77 -8.83
C ARG A 88 2.40 -2.25 -8.58
N MET A 89 1.19 -2.67 -8.92
CA MET A 89 0.77 -4.06 -8.76
C MET A 89 0.52 -4.72 -10.10
N THR A 90 1.03 -5.95 -10.25
CA THR A 90 0.86 -6.75 -11.46
C THR A 90 0.75 -8.24 -11.10
N PRO A 91 -0.03 -9.04 -11.86
CA PRO A 91 0.14 -10.49 -11.80
C PRO A 91 1.51 -10.86 -12.37
N ASP A 92 2.25 -11.74 -11.69
CA ASP A 92 3.51 -12.32 -12.16
C ASP A 92 3.31 -13.81 -12.42
N GLU A 93 3.16 -14.19 -13.69
CA GLU A 93 2.91 -15.58 -14.09
C GLU A 93 4.11 -16.49 -13.83
N ARG A 94 5.34 -15.96 -13.84
CA ARG A 94 6.54 -16.74 -13.60
C ARG A 94 6.66 -17.12 -12.11
N ALA A 95 6.36 -16.18 -11.23
CA ALA A 95 6.29 -16.41 -9.79
C ALA A 95 4.96 -17.05 -9.35
N ASN A 96 3.94 -17.04 -10.22
CA ASN A 96 2.55 -17.38 -9.92
C ASN A 96 2.02 -16.63 -8.67
N ALA A 97 2.23 -15.32 -8.65
CA ALA A 97 2.01 -14.47 -7.47
C ALA A 97 1.54 -13.05 -7.86
N VAL A 98 0.92 -12.35 -6.92
CA VAL A 98 0.72 -10.89 -7.06
C VAL A 98 2.02 -10.19 -6.72
N LYS A 99 2.58 -9.44 -7.67
CA LYS A 99 3.81 -8.67 -7.47
C LYS A 99 3.49 -7.23 -7.11
N LEU A 100 4.10 -6.72 -6.04
CA LEU A 100 4.18 -5.30 -5.72
C LEU A 100 5.60 -4.78 -5.93
N GLU A 101 5.71 -3.71 -6.72
CA GLU A 101 6.91 -2.89 -6.82
C GLU A 101 6.70 -1.58 -6.05
N ILE A 102 7.69 -1.23 -5.23
CA ILE A 102 7.65 -0.06 -4.35
C ILE A 102 8.63 0.99 -4.85
N PHE A 103 8.11 2.19 -5.11
CA PHE A 103 8.88 3.31 -5.61
C PHE A 103 8.88 4.46 -4.62
N ASN A 104 10.04 5.08 -4.44
CA ASN A 104 10.16 6.36 -3.73
C ASN A 104 9.83 7.51 -4.69
N LEU A 105 9.11 8.49 -4.17
CA LEU A 105 8.84 9.75 -4.85
C LEU A 105 10.09 10.65 -4.82
N PRO A 106 10.24 11.55 -5.81
CA PRO A 106 11.40 12.42 -5.89
C PRO A 106 11.38 13.54 -4.83
N ASP A 107 10.19 14.00 -4.41
CA ASP A 107 9.99 15.09 -3.45
C ASP A 107 8.75 14.82 -2.57
N ASP A 108 8.94 14.38 -1.33
CA ASP A 108 7.83 14.07 -0.44
C ASP A 108 6.95 15.29 -0.10
N LYS A 109 7.46 16.53 -0.15
CA LYS A 109 6.64 17.71 0.13
C LYS A 109 5.67 18.01 -1.01
N LEU A 110 6.15 17.90 -2.26
CA LEU A 110 5.32 18.10 -3.44
C LEU A 110 4.16 17.09 -3.51
N TYR A 111 4.42 15.86 -3.08
CA TYR A 111 3.47 14.77 -3.19
C TYR A 111 2.61 14.54 -1.94
N PHE A 112 2.77 15.34 -0.88
CA PHE A 112 1.88 15.28 0.27
C PHE A 112 0.42 15.46 -0.16
N ASP A 113 -0.46 14.53 0.27
CA ASP A 113 -1.86 14.47 -0.16
C ASP A 113 -2.07 14.38 -1.69
N ALA A 114 -1.09 13.90 -2.46
CA ALA A 114 -1.17 13.87 -3.93
C ALA A 114 -2.37 13.08 -4.48
N HIS A 115 -2.94 12.14 -3.72
CA HIS A 115 -4.20 11.47 -4.09
C HIS A 115 -5.37 12.44 -4.32
N LYS A 116 -5.36 13.63 -3.70
CA LYS A 116 -6.33 14.70 -3.93
C LYS A 116 -6.06 15.48 -5.21
N ASN A 117 -4.87 15.32 -5.80
CA ASN A 117 -4.36 16.03 -6.96
C ASN A 117 -3.96 15.04 -8.08
N PRO A 118 -4.92 14.37 -8.74
CA PRO A 118 -4.64 13.28 -9.69
C PRO A 118 -3.73 13.70 -10.87
N GLN A 119 -3.70 14.99 -11.21
CA GLN A 119 -2.85 15.54 -12.27
C GLN A 119 -1.35 15.36 -12.00
N LEU A 120 -0.92 15.22 -10.73
CA LEU A 120 0.48 14.96 -10.38
C LEU A 120 1.00 13.62 -10.91
N PHE A 121 0.11 12.68 -11.22
CA PHE A 121 0.47 11.34 -11.68
C PHE A 121 0.28 11.14 -13.19
N ALA A 122 -0.51 11.98 -13.86
CA ALA A 122 -0.87 11.81 -15.26
C ALA A 122 0.37 11.75 -16.18
N ASN A 123 1.37 12.58 -15.90
CA ASN A 123 2.60 12.68 -16.68
C ASN A 123 3.84 12.12 -15.96
N LEU A 124 3.68 11.61 -14.73
CA LEU A 124 4.80 11.08 -13.95
C LEU A 124 5.32 9.80 -14.58
N ASN A 125 6.61 9.77 -14.93
CA ASN A 125 7.25 8.62 -15.54
C ASN A 125 7.97 7.76 -14.50
N VAL A 126 8.00 6.43 -14.70
CA VAL A 126 8.73 5.51 -13.82
C VAL A 126 10.21 5.85 -13.67
N SER A 127 10.85 6.45 -14.68
CA SER A 127 12.25 6.89 -14.63
C SER A 127 12.51 8.03 -13.64
N GLN A 128 11.48 8.79 -13.26
CA GLN A 128 11.56 9.84 -12.25
C GLN A 128 11.41 9.29 -10.82
N LEU A 129 11.07 8.00 -10.71
CA LEU A 129 10.90 7.31 -9.45
C LEU A 129 12.15 6.49 -9.11
N ARG A 130 12.40 6.32 -7.81
CA ARG A 130 13.50 5.48 -7.34
C ARG A 130 12.96 4.16 -6.82
N ALA A 131 13.13 3.09 -7.61
CA ALA A 131 12.93 1.72 -7.14
C ALA A 131 14.10 1.30 -6.23
N THR A 132 13.85 0.39 -5.30
CA THR A 132 14.90 -0.33 -4.58
C THR A 132 14.85 -1.78 -5.04
N PRO A 133 15.75 -2.20 -5.96
CA PRO A 133 15.75 -3.57 -6.47
C PRO A 133 15.84 -4.60 -5.32
N GLY A 134 15.06 -5.67 -5.39
CA GLY A 134 14.99 -6.69 -4.34
C GLY A 134 14.01 -6.38 -3.21
N CYS A 135 13.34 -5.24 -3.23
CA CYS A 135 12.25 -4.91 -2.30
C CYS A 135 10.86 -5.21 -2.88
N GLU A 136 10.77 -5.94 -3.98
CA GLU A 136 9.50 -6.43 -4.51
C GLU A 136 8.86 -7.40 -3.51
N VAL A 137 7.54 -7.29 -3.35
CA VAL A 137 6.75 -8.18 -2.49
C VAL A 137 5.93 -9.09 -3.38
N TYR A 138 5.86 -10.37 -3.02
CA TYR A 138 5.09 -11.39 -3.71
C TYR A 138 4.11 -12.03 -2.72
N TRP A 139 2.84 -12.12 -3.11
CA TRP A 139 1.79 -12.86 -2.40
C TRP A 139 1.30 -14.02 -3.23
#